data_AF-A0A2P5YDK8-F1
#
_entry.id   AF-A0A2P5YDK8-F1
#
_cell.length_a   1.000
_cell.length_b   1.000
_cell.length_c   1.000
_cell.angle_alpha   90.00
_cell.angle_beta   90.00
_cell.angle_gamma   90.00
#
_symmetry.space_group_name_H-M   'P 1'
#
loop_
_entity.id
_entity.type
_entity.pdbx_description
1 polymer ?
#
loop_
_entity_poly.entity_id
_entity_poly.type
_entity_poly.pdbx_seq_one_letter_code
_entity_poly.pdbx_strand_id
1 'polypeptide(L)'
;MISFSSFKFTLLLPLMVGCLMAASASNFNNDFDITWGDGRGKIGNNGEVLTLSLDKSSGSGFQSKNEYLFGKIDMQLKLVPGNSAGTVTAYYLSSKGSTWDEIDFEFLGNLSGDPYILHTNVFSQGKEFKNMESIGVPFPKNQPMRIYSSLWNADDWATRGGLVKTDWTQAPFTASYRNFNANACVWSNGASSCKPTATSTNIAWFSQEMDSAKQQRLQWGRRTT
;
A
#
# COMPACT_ATOMS: atom_id res chain seq x y z
N MET A 1 -48.54 17.72 -60.26
CA MET A 1 -47.46 18.37 -59.49
C MET A 1 -47.30 17.59 -58.20
N ILE A 2 -46.17 16.92 -58.01
CA ILE A 2 -45.86 16.18 -56.79
C ILE A 2 -45.03 17.11 -55.91
N SER A 3 -45.53 17.46 -54.73
CA SER A 3 -44.84 18.32 -53.77
C SER A 3 -43.94 17.47 -52.88
N PHE A 4 -42.64 17.75 -52.86
CA PHE A 4 -41.70 17.14 -51.92
C PHE A 4 -41.48 18.09 -50.75
N SER A 5 -41.90 17.71 -49.55
CA SER A 5 -41.58 18.43 -48.32
C SER A 5 -40.18 18.05 -47.85
N SER A 6 -39.25 19.00 -47.82
CA SER A 6 -37.89 18.78 -47.30
C SER A 6 -37.92 18.67 -45.77
N PHE A 7 -37.70 17.47 -45.25
CA PHE A 7 -37.47 17.26 -43.82
C PHE A 7 -36.04 17.69 -43.47
N LYS A 8 -35.88 18.78 -42.70
CA LYS A 8 -34.58 19.19 -42.16
C LYS A 8 -34.27 18.34 -40.93
N PHE A 9 -33.32 17.42 -41.04
CA PHE A 9 -32.80 16.66 -39.91
C PHE A 9 -31.74 17.51 -39.19
N THR A 10 -32.10 18.12 -38.07
CA THR A 10 -31.13 18.79 -37.20
C THR A 10 -30.47 17.74 -36.31
N LEU A 11 -29.20 17.43 -36.57
CA LEU A 11 -28.41 16.48 -35.78
C LEU A 11 -28.07 17.13 -34.42
N LEU A 12 -28.81 16.77 -33.37
CA LEU A 12 -28.45 17.10 -31.99
C LEU A 12 -27.33 16.14 -31.55
N LEU A 13 -26.09 16.64 -31.51
CA LEU A 13 -24.98 15.92 -30.88
C LEU A 13 -25.22 15.92 -29.35
N PRO A 14 -25.36 14.76 -28.68
CA PRO A 14 -25.42 14.76 -27.23
C PRO A 14 -24.05 15.18 -26.71
N LEU A 15 -24.01 16.30 -25.99
CA LEU A 15 -22.83 16.73 -25.25
C LEU A 15 -22.61 15.71 -24.13
N MET A 16 -21.75 14.72 -24.36
CA MET A 16 -21.25 13.84 -23.31
C MET A 16 -20.42 14.70 -22.35
N VAL A 17 -21.10 15.28 -21.36
CA VAL A 17 -20.44 15.84 -20.18
C VAL A 17 -19.90 14.65 -19.41
N GLY A 18 -18.70 14.20 -19.78
CA GLY A 18 -17.93 13.30 -18.96
C GLY A 18 -17.68 14.02 -17.64
N CYS A 19 -18.33 13.58 -16.56
CA CYS A 19 -17.91 13.94 -15.22
C CYS A 19 -16.48 13.44 -15.08
N LEU A 20 -15.51 14.35 -15.18
CA LEU A 20 -14.17 14.14 -14.65
C LEU A 20 -14.36 13.98 -13.13
N MET A 21 -14.56 12.74 -12.70
CA MET A 21 -14.45 12.38 -11.29
C MET A 21 -12.98 12.62 -10.94
N ALA A 22 -12.67 13.83 -10.49
CA ALA A 22 -11.39 14.10 -9.88
C ALA A 22 -11.31 13.17 -8.66
N ALA A 23 -10.50 12.11 -8.75
CA ALA A 23 -10.17 11.32 -7.58
C ALA A 23 -9.41 12.26 -6.65
N SER A 24 -10.09 12.79 -5.63
CA SER A 24 -9.41 13.51 -4.57
C SER A 24 -8.51 12.51 -3.85
N ALA A 25 -7.20 12.70 -3.94
CA ALA A 25 -6.26 11.96 -3.11
C ALA A 25 -6.71 12.09 -1.64
N SER A 26 -6.66 10.98 -0.90
CA SER A 26 -7.12 10.98 0.48
C SER A 26 -6.19 11.81 1.36
N ASN A 27 -6.71 12.28 2.49
CA ASN A 27 -5.99 13.16 3.42
C ASN A 27 -5.47 12.34 4.60
N PHE A 28 -4.15 12.29 4.79
CA PHE A 28 -3.53 11.46 5.83
C PHE A 28 -4.06 11.74 7.24
N ASN A 29 -4.52 12.96 7.56
CA ASN A 29 -5.12 13.27 8.86
C ASN A 29 -6.42 12.48 9.12
N ASN A 30 -7.14 12.12 8.07
CA ASN A 30 -8.38 11.36 8.15
C ASN A 30 -8.16 9.85 8.14
N ASP A 31 -7.01 9.41 7.62
CA ASP A 31 -6.77 8.00 7.30
C ASP A 31 -5.83 7.30 8.27
N PHE A 32 -4.90 8.03 8.89
CA PHE A 32 -3.82 7.46 9.69
C PHE A 32 -3.62 8.16 11.03
N ASP A 33 -3.12 7.38 11.99
CA ASP A 33 -2.58 7.85 13.25
C ASP A 33 -1.07 7.60 13.29
N ILE A 34 -0.30 8.59 13.74
CA ILE A 34 1.11 8.38 14.12
C ILE A 34 1.12 7.61 15.44
N THR A 35 1.71 6.42 15.44
CA THR A 35 1.64 5.48 16.56
C THR A 35 2.82 5.63 17.52
N TRP A 36 4.01 5.97 17.02
CA TRP A 36 5.17 6.32 17.84
C TRP A 36 6.16 7.21 17.06
N GLY A 37 7.14 7.76 17.78
CA GLY A 37 8.28 8.46 17.19
C GLY A 37 8.59 9.82 17.79
N ASP A 38 7.78 10.31 18.72
CA ASP A 38 8.05 11.56 19.47
C ASP A 38 8.36 12.74 18.52
N GLY A 39 7.43 13.01 17.60
CA GLY A 39 7.57 14.05 16.59
C GLY A 39 8.35 13.65 15.32
N ARG A 40 8.88 12.42 15.23
CA ARG A 40 9.54 11.90 14.01
C ARG A 40 8.58 11.44 12.92
N GLY A 41 7.38 11.00 13.31
CA GLY A 41 6.24 10.84 12.40
C GLY A 41 5.48 12.16 12.28
N LYS A 42 5.27 12.66 11.06
CA LYS A 42 4.56 13.92 10.82
C LYS A 42 3.61 13.81 9.65
N ILE A 43 2.47 14.47 9.76
CA ILE A 43 1.55 14.72 8.66
C ILE A 43 1.66 16.22 8.32
N GLY A 44 2.19 16.52 7.14
CA GLY A 44 2.44 17.87 6.65
C GLY A 44 1.56 18.24 5.45
N ASN A 45 1.73 19.46 4.95
CA ASN A 45 1.01 19.99 3.78
C ASN A 45 -0.51 19.77 3.87
N ASN A 46 -1.11 20.16 4.99
CA ASN A 46 -2.54 19.96 5.27
C ASN A 46 -3.03 18.52 5.09
N GLY A 47 -2.17 17.52 5.26
CA GLY A 47 -2.52 16.10 5.13
C GLY A 47 -2.21 15.47 3.77
N GLU A 48 -1.49 16.16 2.89
CA GLU A 48 -1.07 15.60 1.60
C GLU A 48 0.18 14.69 1.69
N VAL A 49 0.98 14.86 2.75
CA VAL A 49 2.25 14.16 2.91
C VAL A 49 2.39 13.64 4.34
N LEU A 50 2.72 12.36 4.46
CA LEU A 50 3.18 11.78 5.72
C LEU A 50 4.69 11.53 5.61
N THR A 51 5.45 11.87 6.63
CA THR A 51 6.89 11.56 6.73
C THR A 51 7.18 10.77 7.98
N LEU A 52 8.04 9.75 7.85
CA LEU A 52 8.65 9.04 8.98
C LEU A 52 10.15 9.36 8.97
N SER A 53 10.69 9.70 10.14
CA SER A 53 12.13 9.85 10.32
C SER A 53 12.70 8.91 11.37
N LEU A 54 14.01 8.68 11.27
CA LEU A 54 14.82 7.86 12.16
C LEU A 54 16.12 8.59 12.49
N ASP A 55 16.43 8.64 13.78
CA ASP A 55 17.71 9.08 14.32
C ASP A 55 18.16 8.14 15.45
N LYS A 56 19.31 8.41 16.08
CA LYS A 56 19.89 7.55 17.13
C LYS A 56 18.94 7.27 18.31
N SER A 57 17.96 8.13 18.53
CA SER A 57 17.06 8.04 19.68
C SER A 57 15.89 7.12 19.40
N SER A 58 15.31 7.18 18.21
CA SER A 58 14.13 6.39 17.84
C SER A 58 13.87 6.42 16.34
N GLY A 59 13.19 5.38 15.86
CA GLY A 59 12.43 5.42 14.62
C GLY A 59 11.06 6.07 14.79
N SER A 60 10.17 5.83 13.83
CA SER A 60 8.77 6.26 13.89
C SER A 60 7.86 5.33 13.09
N GLY A 61 6.56 5.43 13.32
CA GLY A 61 5.58 4.64 12.59
C GLY A 61 4.18 5.21 12.63
N PHE A 62 3.33 4.67 11.78
CA PHE A 62 1.91 5.00 11.69
C PHE A 62 1.07 3.75 11.46
N GLN A 63 -0.23 3.87 11.70
CA GLN A 63 -1.23 2.87 11.35
C GLN A 63 -2.48 3.51 10.74
N SER A 64 -3.23 2.77 9.92
CA SER A 64 -4.53 3.22 9.43
C SER A 64 -5.55 3.26 10.56
N LYS A 65 -6.45 4.24 10.52
CA LYS A 65 -7.58 4.34 11.47
C LYS A 65 -8.54 3.17 11.27
N ASN A 66 -8.86 2.90 10.00
CA ASN A 66 -9.74 1.81 9.60
C ASN A 66 -9.00 0.47 9.51
N GLU A 67 -9.75 -0.60 9.79
CA GLU A 67 -9.41 -1.97 9.44
C GLU A 67 -10.06 -2.32 8.09
N TYR A 68 -9.40 -3.14 7.29
CA TYR A 68 -9.85 -3.56 5.97
C TYR A 68 -9.83 -5.08 5.89
N LEU A 69 -10.94 -5.68 5.43
CA LEU A 69 -11.00 -7.12 5.23
C LEU A 69 -10.42 -7.53 3.86
N PHE A 70 -10.75 -6.77 2.81
CA PHE A 70 -10.22 -6.93 1.45
C PHE A 70 -10.04 -5.55 0.84
N GLY A 71 -9.13 -5.37 -0.11
CA GLY A 71 -8.97 -4.08 -0.76
C GLY A 71 -7.93 -4.03 -1.85
N LYS A 72 -8.08 -3.03 -2.73
CA LYS A 72 -6.97 -2.48 -3.50
C LYS A 72 -6.46 -1.24 -2.78
N ILE A 73 -5.24 -1.33 -2.27
CA ILE A 73 -4.57 -0.24 -1.56
C ILE A 73 -3.45 0.30 -2.44
N ASP A 74 -3.48 1.60 -2.72
CA ASP A 74 -2.46 2.31 -3.46
C ASP A 74 -1.87 3.40 -2.54
N MET A 75 -0.53 3.46 -2.47
CA MET A 75 0.18 4.56 -1.79
C MET A 75 1.53 4.78 -2.46
N GLN A 76 1.92 6.04 -2.64
CA GLN A 76 3.24 6.38 -3.15
C GLN A 76 4.21 6.47 -1.98
N LEU A 77 5.31 5.74 -2.08
CA LEU A 77 6.41 5.74 -1.13
C LEU A 77 7.68 6.24 -1.80
N LYS A 78 8.34 7.21 -1.17
CA LYS A 78 9.71 7.62 -1.48
C LYS A 78 10.61 7.26 -0.31
N LEU A 79 11.55 6.36 -0.58
CA LEU A 79 12.50 5.81 0.38
C LEU A 79 13.57 6.83 0.80
N VAL A 80 14.35 6.48 1.82
CA VAL A 80 15.45 7.30 2.34
C VAL A 80 16.52 7.48 1.25
N PRO A 81 16.85 8.72 0.86
CA PRO A 81 17.87 8.97 -0.16
C PRO A 81 19.29 8.84 0.41
N GLY A 82 20.28 8.71 -0.48
CA GLY A 82 21.69 8.67 -0.09
C GLY A 82 22.05 7.40 0.68
N ASN A 83 22.91 7.53 1.69
CA ASN A 83 23.33 6.40 2.49
C ASN A 83 22.21 6.06 3.48
N SER A 84 21.60 4.89 3.28
CA SER A 84 20.48 4.37 4.06
C SER A 84 20.82 3.02 4.70
N ALA A 85 22.10 2.64 4.70
CA ALA A 85 22.53 1.35 5.23
C ALA A 85 22.09 1.17 6.70
N GLY A 86 21.68 -0.05 7.03
CA GLY A 86 21.14 -0.45 8.33
C GLY A 86 19.71 0.02 8.59
N THR A 87 19.08 0.80 7.70
CA THR A 87 17.68 1.22 7.86
C THR A 87 16.71 0.28 7.16
N VAL A 88 15.52 0.11 7.74
CA VAL A 88 14.38 -0.60 7.13
C VAL A 88 13.19 0.34 7.12
N THR A 89 12.64 0.57 5.93
CA THR A 89 11.29 1.13 5.76
C THR A 89 10.34 -0.03 5.54
N ALA A 90 9.47 -0.34 6.50
CA ALA A 90 8.46 -1.38 6.36
C ALA A 90 7.12 -0.76 5.99
N TYR A 91 6.38 -1.38 5.06
CA TYR A 91 5.00 -1.08 4.73
C TYR A 91 4.23 -2.39 4.70
N TYR A 92 3.27 -2.56 5.59
CA TYR A 92 2.69 -3.88 5.82
C TYR A 92 1.23 -3.80 6.24
N LEU A 93 0.52 -4.91 6.08
CA LEU A 93 -0.83 -5.09 6.59
C LEU A 93 -0.80 -6.16 7.65
N SER A 94 -1.41 -5.94 8.80
CA SER A 94 -1.43 -6.93 9.88
C SER A 94 -2.76 -6.93 10.62
N SER A 95 -3.27 -8.11 10.96
CA SER A 95 -4.43 -8.27 11.82
C SER A 95 -4.01 -8.25 13.30
N LYS A 96 -4.98 -8.07 14.20
CA LYS A 96 -4.73 -8.13 15.64
C LYS A 96 -4.80 -9.57 16.16
N GLY A 97 -4.11 -9.82 17.27
CA GLY A 97 -4.23 -11.06 18.04
C GLY A 97 -3.01 -11.96 17.89
N SER A 98 -3.02 -13.09 18.60
CA SER A 98 -1.88 -14.02 18.68
C SER A 98 -1.71 -14.91 17.46
N THR A 99 -2.71 -14.98 16.58
CA THR A 99 -2.71 -15.76 15.34
C THR A 99 -2.91 -14.83 14.15
N TRP A 100 -2.14 -13.75 14.10
CA TRP A 100 -2.34 -12.70 13.13
C TRP A 100 -2.04 -13.17 11.70
N ASP A 101 -2.67 -12.52 10.75
CA ASP A 101 -2.34 -12.57 9.34
C ASP A 101 -1.55 -11.30 8.99
N GLU A 102 -0.52 -11.39 8.15
CA GLU A 102 0.33 -10.26 7.79
C GLU A 102 0.83 -10.34 6.34
N ILE A 103 1.01 -9.18 5.70
CA ILE A 103 1.58 -9.04 4.36
C ILE A 103 2.59 -7.90 4.42
N ASP A 104 3.85 -8.21 4.12
CA ASP A 104 4.97 -7.30 4.33
C ASP A 104 5.62 -6.81 3.03
N PHE A 105 6.05 -5.56 3.06
CA PHE A 105 7.03 -4.99 2.15
C PHE A 105 8.10 -4.29 2.99
N GLU A 106 9.31 -4.82 3.00
CA GLU A 106 10.44 -4.26 3.74
C GLU A 106 11.52 -3.79 2.78
N PHE A 107 11.76 -2.48 2.77
CA PHE A 107 12.79 -1.86 1.94
C PHE A 107 14.06 -1.70 2.77
N LEU A 108 15.05 -2.51 2.44
CA LEU A 108 16.35 -2.57 3.09
C LEU A 108 17.26 -1.53 2.46
N GLY A 109 17.66 -0.54 3.26
CA GLY A 109 18.56 0.50 2.83
C GLY A 109 19.97 -0.01 2.55
N ASN A 110 20.73 0.79 1.82
CA ASN A 110 22.07 0.44 1.37
C ASN A 110 22.99 1.67 1.33
N LEU A 111 24.27 1.46 1.03
CA LEU A 111 25.22 2.54 0.83
C LEU A 111 24.81 3.43 -0.36
N SER A 112 25.23 4.69 -0.33
CA SER A 112 24.99 5.62 -1.43
C SER A 112 25.46 5.03 -2.77
N GLY A 113 24.54 4.94 -3.74
CA GLY A 113 24.83 4.40 -5.07
C GLY A 113 24.54 2.91 -5.23
N ASP A 114 24.39 2.18 -4.13
CA ASP A 114 24.00 0.77 -4.15
C ASP A 114 22.46 0.62 -4.17
N PRO A 115 21.93 -0.46 -4.77
CA PRO A 115 20.48 -0.67 -4.86
C PRO A 115 19.86 -1.01 -3.51
N TYR A 116 18.61 -0.58 -3.31
CA TYR A 116 17.75 -1.11 -2.26
C TYR A 116 17.37 -2.57 -2.55
N ILE A 117 17.11 -3.31 -1.48
CA ILE A 117 16.50 -4.64 -1.56
C ILE A 117 15.07 -4.53 -1.04
N LEU A 118 14.12 -5.16 -1.74
CA LEU A 118 12.73 -5.30 -1.28
C LEU A 118 12.49 -6.74 -0.85
N HIS A 119 12.20 -6.94 0.43
CA HIS A 119 11.66 -8.19 0.95
C HIS A 119 10.14 -8.15 0.96
N THR A 120 9.51 -9.27 0.63
CA THR A 120 8.07 -9.45 0.72
C THR A 120 7.76 -10.70 1.50
N ASN A 121 6.82 -10.63 2.44
CA ASN A 121 6.41 -11.78 3.23
C ASN A 121 4.89 -11.88 3.37
N VAL A 122 4.40 -13.09 3.67
CA VAL A 122 3.00 -13.36 4.02
C VAL A 122 2.95 -14.31 5.20
N PHE A 123 2.34 -13.86 6.29
CA PHE A 123 1.99 -14.69 7.43
C PHE A 123 0.50 -15.00 7.43
N SER A 124 0.14 -16.23 7.78
CA SER A 124 -1.23 -16.57 8.14
C SER A 124 -1.28 -17.42 9.40
N GLN A 125 -2.14 -17.02 10.33
CA GLN A 125 -2.25 -17.63 11.67
C GLN A 125 -0.91 -17.69 12.42
N GLY A 126 -0.09 -16.64 12.30
CA GLY A 126 1.22 -16.54 12.93
C GLY A 126 2.31 -17.42 12.30
N LYS A 127 2.11 -17.93 11.08
CA LYS A 127 3.08 -18.75 10.34
C LYS A 127 3.33 -18.20 8.95
N GLU A 128 4.58 -18.20 8.51
CA GLU A 128 5.00 -17.78 7.18
C GLU A 128 4.57 -18.80 6.11
N PHE A 129 3.91 -18.35 5.04
CA PHE A 129 3.38 -19.23 3.99
C PHE A 129 3.41 -18.62 2.59
N LYS A 130 3.57 -19.49 1.58
CA LYS A 130 3.20 -19.18 0.19
C LYS A 130 1.74 -19.56 -0.04
N ASN A 131 0.95 -18.69 -0.70
CA ASN A 131 -0.47 -18.92 -0.97
C ASN A 131 -0.71 -20.26 -1.72
N MET A 132 -1.29 -21.24 -1.01
CA MET A 132 -1.55 -22.60 -1.51
C MET A 132 -2.79 -23.22 -0.81
N GLU A 133 -3.92 -22.48 -0.74
CA GLU A 133 -5.14 -22.92 -0.02
C GLU A 133 -5.73 -24.25 -0.55
N SER A 134 -5.59 -24.50 -1.86
CA SER A 134 -6.07 -25.75 -2.50
C SER A 134 -5.37 -27.03 -1.99
N ILE A 135 -4.28 -26.89 -1.24
CA ILE A 135 -3.58 -28.00 -0.56
C ILE A 135 -3.53 -27.81 0.97
N GLY A 136 -4.41 -26.96 1.53
CA GLY A 136 -4.59 -26.80 2.98
C GLY A 136 -3.70 -25.75 3.65
N VAL A 137 -3.03 -24.88 2.89
CA VAL A 137 -2.23 -23.78 3.48
C VAL A 137 -3.15 -22.62 3.89
N PRO A 138 -3.12 -22.16 5.16
CA PRO A 138 -3.89 -21.01 5.62
C PRO A 138 -3.61 -19.74 4.80
N PHE A 139 -4.65 -18.93 4.59
CA PHE A 139 -4.58 -17.68 3.83
C PHE A 139 -5.36 -16.56 4.54
N PRO A 140 -4.88 -15.30 4.48
CA PRO A 140 -5.59 -14.15 5.08
C PRO A 140 -6.95 -13.92 4.42
N LYS A 141 -8.02 -14.37 5.09
CA LYS A 141 -9.40 -14.26 4.54
C LYS A 141 -10.46 -13.71 5.50
N ASN A 142 -10.25 -13.89 6.80
CA ASN A 142 -11.28 -13.63 7.81
C ASN A 142 -10.86 -12.59 8.86
N GLN A 143 -9.59 -12.17 8.85
CA GLN A 143 -9.07 -11.24 9.83
C GLN A 143 -8.89 -9.87 9.19
N PRO A 144 -9.67 -8.86 9.59
CA PRO A 144 -9.46 -7.49 9.16
C PRO A 144 -8.06 -7.02 9.56
N MET A 145 -7.37 -6.37 8.62
CA MET A 145 -6.02 -5.86 8.83
C MET A 145 -6.01 -4.34 8.85
N ARG A 146 -5.12 -3.75 9.65
CA ARG A 146 -4.71 -2.36 9.46
C ARG A 146 -3.52 -2.30 8.53
N ILE A 147 -3.36 -1.15 7.91
CA ILE A 147 -2.15 -0.79 7.18
C ILE A 147 -1.20 -0.13 8.18
N TYR A 148 0.06 -0.50 8.13
CA TYR A 148 1.11 0.04 8.97
C TYR A 148 2.30 0.46 8.12
N SER A 149 3.09 1.39 8.67
CA SER A 149 4.43 1.61 8.19
C SER A 149 5.34 2.06 9.31
N SER A 150 6.60 1.68 9.22
CA SER A 150 7.63 2.05 10.18
C SER A 150 8.96 2.31 9.47
N LEU A 151 9.77 3.19 10.07
CA LEU A 151 11.16 3.40 9.71
C LEU A 151 12.01 3.16 10.95
N TRP A 152 12.92 2.19 10.88
CA TRP A 152 13.69 1.72 12.03
C TRP A 152 15.09 1.20 11.65
N ASN A 153 15.95 1.04 12.64
CA ASN A 153 17.31 0.52 12.47
C ASN A 153 17.35 -1.00 12.68
N ALA A 154 17.93 -1.70 11.72
CA ALA A 154 18.00 -3.15 11.62
C ALA A 154 19.45 -3.58 11.34
N ASP A 155 20.41 -2.98 12.05
CA ASP A 155 21.85 -3.15 11.85
C ASP A 155 22.32 -4.60 11.82
N ASP A 156 21.61 -5.48 12.53
CA ASP A 156 21.99 -6.88 12.66
C ASP A 156 21.76 -7.70 11.40
N TRP A 157 20.96 -7.21 10.44
CA TRP A 157 20.64 -8.00 9.25
C TRP A 157 20.38 -7.20 7.97
N ALA A 158 19.98 -5.93 8.04
CA ALA A 158 19.38 -5.24 6.89
C ALA A 158 20.32 -5.07 5.69
N THR A 159 21.53 -4.55 5.91
CA THR A 159 22.46 -4.27 4.81
C THR A 159 23.58 -5.28 4.79
N ARG A 160 23.66 -6.04 3.68
CA ARG A 160 24.64 -7.12 3.48
C ARG A 160 24.65 -8.14 4.63
N GLY A 161 23.46 -8.55 5.08
CA GLY A 161 23.32 -9.50 6.18
C GLY A 161 23.86 -8.95 7.52
N GLY A 162 23.80 -7.64 7.71
CA GLY A 162 24.23 -6.96 8.93
C GLY A 162 25.71 -6.57 9.00
N LEU A 163 26.47 -6.78 7.92
CA LEU A 163 27.89 -6.39 7.85
C LEU A 163 28.09 -4.87 7.75
N VAL A 164 27.10 -4.14 7.22
CA VAL A 164 27.15 -2.68 7.09
C VAL A 164 26.15 -2.08 8.06
N LYS A 165 26.66 -1.24 8.96
CA LYS A 165 25.89 -0.59 10.04
C LYS A 165 25.43 0.80 9.63
N THR A 166 24.41 1.32 10.30
CA THR A 166 23.92 2.66 10.10
C THR A 166 24.97 3.71 10.47
N ASP A 167 25.31 4.55 9.49
CA ASP A 167 26.09 5.77 9.73
C ASP A 167 25.17 6.87 10.26
N TRP A 168 25.03 6.92 11.57
CA TRP A 168 24.18 7.89 12.23
C TRP A 168 24.60 9.36 12.05
N THR A 169 25.77 9.65 11.48
CA THR A 169 26.12 11.03 11.10
C THR A 169 25.29 11.55 9.92
N GLN A 170 24.62 10.65 9.18
CA GLN A 170 23.69 10.95 8.09
C GLN A 170 22.24 11.18 8.58
N ALA A 171 21.96 10.98 9.87
CA ALA A 171 20.64 11.18 10.42
C ALA A 171 20.21 12.68 10.36
N PRO A 172 18.91 12.97 10.20
CA PRO A 172 17.79 12.04 10.19
C PRO A 172 17.57 11.36 8.83
N PHE A 173 17.39 10.05 8.86
CA PHE A 173 16.89 9.29 7.70
C PHE A 173 15.40 9.53 7.57
N THR A 174 14.91 9.89 6.38
CA THR A 174 13.49 10.25 6.20
C THR A 174 12.89 9.56 4.98
N ALA A 175 11.80 8.83 5.21
CA ALA A 175 10.91 8.30 4.17
C ALA A 175 9.63 9.13 4.10
N SER A 176 9.00 9.18 2.93
CA SER A 176 7.78 9.98 2.73
C SER A 176 6.72 9.25 1.92
N TYR A 177 5.46 9.54 2.25
CA TYR A 177 4.28 8.86 1.74
C TYR A 177 3.31 9.90 1.18
N ARG A 178 2.70 9.59 0.04
CA ARG A 178 1.75 10.46 -0.65
C ARG A 178 0.63 9.66 -1.32
N ASN A 179 -0.45 10.35 -1.68
CA ASN A 179 -1.48 9.85 -2.59
C ASN A 179 -2.05 8.50 -2.13
N PHE A 180 -2.36 8.39 -0.83
CA PHE A 180 -3.06 7.23 -0.31
C PHE A 180 -4.45 7.12 -0.93
N ASN A 181 -4.80 5.92 -1.38
CA ASN A 181 -6.11 5.59 -1.90
C ASN A 181 -6.44 4.14 -1.53
N ALA A 182 -7.59 3.94 -0.88
CA ALA A 182 -8.09 2.62 -0.52
C ALA A 182 -9.46 2.41 -1.16
N ASN A 183 -9.52 1.59 -2.20
CA ASN A 183 -10.77 1.00 -2.67
C ASN A 183 -10.93 -0.35 -1.98
N ALA A 184 -11.55 -0.34 -0.80
CA ALA A 184 -11.48 -1.45 0.13
C ALA A 184 -12.77 -1.65 0.95
N CYS A 185 -12.92 -2.88 1.44
CA CYS A 185 -13.97 -3.33 2.34
C CYS A 185 -13.58 -2.97 3.78
N VAL A 186 -13.99 -1.78 4.22
CA VAL A 186 -13.79 -1.31 5.60
C VAL A 186 -14.55 -2.23 6.56
N TRP A 187 -13.84 -2.71 7.57
CA TRP A 187 -14.43 -3.48 8.66
C TRP A 187 -14.83 -2.55 9.80
N SER A 188 -16.09 -2.62 10.21
CA SER A 188 -16.61 -1.84 11.33
C SER A 188 -17.79 -2.56 11.99
N ASN A 189 -17.90 -2.47 13.32
CA ASN A 189 -19.00 -3.04 14.08
C ASN A 189 -19.29 -4.53 13.77
N GLY A 190 -18.23 -5.32 13.57
CA GLY A 190 -18.34 -6.76 13.29
C GLY A 190 -18.82 -7.11 11.88
N ALA A 191 -18.87 -6.14 10.96
CA ALA A 191 -19.30 -6.35 9.59
C ALA A 191 -18.37 -5.67 8.57
N SER A 192 -18.28 -6.27 7.39
CA SER A 192 -17.62 -5.68 6.23
C SER A 192 -18.55 -4.69 5.53
N SER A 193 -18.00 -3.57 5.06
CA SER A 193 -18.75 -2.61 4.23
C SER A 193 -19.12 -3.17 2.85
N CYS A 194 -18.42 -4.22 2.39
CA CYS A 194 -18.75 -4.94 1.17
C CYS A 194 -19.90 -5.93 1.43
N LYS A 195 -20.97 -5.85 0.63
CA LYS A 195 -22.16 -6.71 0.75
C LYS A 195 -22.02 -7.95 -0.14
N PRO A 196 -22.33 -9.17 0.36
CA PRO A 196 -22.26 -10.40 -0.43
C PRO A 196 -23.33 -10.56 -1.54
N THR A 197 -24.34 -9.67 -1.63
CA THR A 197 -25.45 -9.83 -2.58
C THR A 197 -25.13 -9.27 -3.96
N ALA A 198 -25.29 -10.13 -4.97
CA ALA A 198 -24.79 -10.10 -6.35
C ALA A 198 -25.17 -8.91 -7.28
N THR A 199 -25.54 -7.74 -6.77
CA THR A 199 -25.89 -6.58 -7.61
C THR A 199 -25.40 -5.22 -7.09
N SER A 200 -24.76 -5.12 -5.91
CA SER A 200 -24.43 -3.81 -5.31
C SER A 200 -22.95 -3.47 -5.15
N THR A 201 -22.02 -4.28 -5.64
CA THR A 201 -20.59 -3.90 -5.64
C THR A 201 -19.94 -4.36 -6.93
N ASN A 202 -19.96 -3.49 -7.95
CA ASN A 202 -19.04 -3.54 -9.09
C ASN A 202 -17.60 -3.25 -8.61
N ILE A 203 -17.07 -4.05 -7.69
CA ILE A 203 -15.69 -3.97 -7.22
C ILE A 203 -14.85 -4.76 -8.22
N ALA A 204 -14.55 -4.12 -9.36
CA ALA A 204 -13.87 -4.76 -10.49
C ALA A 204 -12.50 -5.37 -10.13
N TRP A 205 -11.84 -4.88 -9.08
CA TRP A 205 -10.56 -5.43 -8.63
C TRP A 205 -10.72 -6.75 -7.86
N PHE A 206 -11.90 -7.07 -7.31
CA PHE A 206 -12.10 -8.26 -6.46
C PHE A 206 -12.00 -9.57 -7.26
N SER A 207 -12.48 -9.55 -8.50
CA SER A 207 -12.39 -10.68 -9.44
C SER A 207 -11.27 -10.50 -10.47
N GLN A 208 -10.35 -9.58 -10.24
CA GLN A 208 -9.26 -9.33 -11.19
C GLN A 208 -8.22 -10.44 -11.09
N GLU A 209 -7.96 -11.09 -12.22
CA GLU A 209 -6.90 -12.08 -12.33
C GLU A 209 -5.66 -11.49 -13.03
N MET A 210 -4.52 -12.17 -12.87
CA MET A 210 -3.31 -11.84 -13.63
C MET A 210 -3.48 -12.29 -15.08
N ASP A 211 -3.62 -11.34 -15.99
CA ASP A 211 -3.51 -11.59 -17.42
C ASP A 211 -2.10 -12.07 -17.83
N SER A 212 -1.96 -12.56 -19.05
CA SER A 212 -0.71 -13.12 -19.58
C SER A 212 0.45 -12.12 -19.54
N ALA A 213 0.19 -10.83 -19.77
CA ALA A 213 1.23 -9.79 -19.74
C ALA A 213 1.73 -9.56 -18.31
N LYS A 214 0.84 -9.52 -17.31
CA LYS A 214 1.22 -9.42 -15.89
C LYS A 214 2.00 -10.64 -15.42
N GLN A 215 1.58 -11.84 -15.84
CA GLN A 215 2.31 -13.08 -15.55
C GLN A 215 3.72 -13.04 -16.15
N GLN A 216 3.87 -12.61 -17.41
CA GLN A 216 5.18 -12.47 -18.05
C GLN A 216 6.09 -11.48 -17.31
N ARG A 217 5.55 -10.34 -16.84
CA ARG A 217 6.30 -9.37 -16.03
C ARG A 217 6.76 -9.95 -14.69
N LEU A 218 5.90 -10.73 -14.02
CA LEU A 218 6.27 -11.43 -12.80
C LEU A 218 7.40 -12.45 -13.06
N GLN A 219 7.30 -13.23 -14.15
CA GLN A 219 8.34 -14.18 -14.53
C GLN A 219 9.65 -13.50 -14.91
N TRP A 220 9.59 -12.34 -15.56
CA TRP A 220 10.77 -11.54 -15.85
C TRP A 220 11.47 -11.10 -14.56
N GLY A 221 10.72 -10.55 -13.59
CA GLY A 221 11.27 -10.14 -12.30
C GLY A 221 11.96 -11.30 -11.57
N ARG A 222 11.34 -12.50 -11.56
CA ARG A 222 11.93 -13.71 -10.94
C ARG A 222 13.24 -14.19 -11.58
N ARG A 223 13.51 -13.81 -12.83
CA ARG A 223 14.70 -14.26 -13.56
C ARG A 223 15.85 -13.26 -13.49
N THR A 224 15.57 -12.02 -13.11
CA THR A 224 16.53 -10.90 -13.16
C THR A 224 16.97 -10.42 -11.78
N THR A 225 16.41 -10.98 -10.71
CA THR A 225 16.81 -10.78 -9.30
C THR A 225 17.46 -12.03 -8.75
#